data_AF-A0A2E8S6D0-F1
#
_entry.id   AF-A0A2E8S6D0-F1
#
_cell.length_a   1.000
_cell.length_b   1.000
_cell.length_c   1.000
_cell.angle_alpha   90.00
_cell.angle_beta   90.00
_cell.angle_gamma   90.00
#
_symmetry.space_group_name_H-M   'P 1'
#
loop_
_entity.id
_entity.type
_entity.pdbx_description
1 polymer ?
#
loop_
_entity_poly.entity_id
_entity_poly.type
_entity_poly.pdbx_seq_one_letter_code
_entity_poly.pdbx_strand_id
1 'polypeptide(L)'
;MDIKEVQLHGGLFKLTLPYRWWQWLGWVIGLIMGLGGFAGLVNGDYELLFISAFGFFICALISPGTIESELHQVRKTSANPEEFEAMAEQKGLTIDSWFLGQSTLVPTSDPSDWVLSAPGPSTWDENNPYGPHGDGEPLAEHPVKVGTPVPATFSSFSLFFGASLLCILFAGLSAPNAEADSTIAIIVAVIGLIWLIIGYFRSKIIAQMLDTPTSLVRSMAVGNPELVGQVRPAKEGSLSVVVDGQAAMTVHHMVGYKWTYEQYQCRTVKTDEGTKEECRWVTVRSDAGGIPFILHDGTGGVKVQLNTFKRTEYGQFLKRWDSKFAKTLGQHFMTSLISGAMGYTVKDHRWTLYGLKLGNPVYLLGTATPRPQEELAKEGLDGTLQNSILQVTGEDAPGIKSNLQRGTELANLGRMRSTMEMIIWPAILLLSGIGMLGLA
;
A
#
# COMPACT_ATOMS: atom_id res chain seq x y z
N MET A 1 11.38 -17.21 12.44
CA MET A 1 11.63 -16.02 13.26
C MET A 1 10.35 -15.72 14.01
N ASP A 2 10.43 -15.64 15.34
CA ASP A 2 9.28 -15.31 16.18
C ASP A 2 9.07 -13.77 16.18
N ILE A 3 7.84 -13.29 16.35
CA ILE A 3 7.54 -11.85 16.46
C ILE A 3 8.29 -11.21 17.64
N LYS A 4 8.58 -11.98 18.69
CA LYS A 4 9.36 -11.51 19.85
C LYS A 4 10.83 -11.24 19.51
N GLU A 5 11.34 -11.80 18.42
CA GLU A 5 12.71 -11.59 17.94
C GLU A 5 12.80 -10.34 17.04
N VAL A 6 11.67 -9.79 16.59
CA VAL A 6 11.61 -8.59 15.75
C VAL A 6 11.93 -7.36 16.59
N GLN A 7 12.95 -6.61 16.19
CA GLN A 7 13.22 -5.31 16.80
C GLN A 7 12.26 -4.26 16.23
N LEU A 8 11.17 -4.03 16.97
CA LEU A 8 10.14 -3.05 16.61
C LEU A 8 10.64 -1.60 16.68
N HIS A 9 11.64 -1.32 17.49
CA HIS A 9 12.32 -0.02 17.50
C HIS A 9 13.61 -0.11 16.69
N GLY A 10 13.61 0.49 15.50
CA GLY A 10 14.74 0.43 14.58
C GLY A 10 16.00 1.19 15.03
N GLY A 11 15.90 2.06 16.04
CA GLY A 11 17.01 2.85 16.54
C GLY A 11 17.58 3.84 15.52
N LEU A 12 18.86 4.17 15.63
CA LEU A 12 19.51 5.14 14.74
C LEU A 12 19.73 4.58 13.33
N PHE A 13 20.25 3.35 13.22
CA PHE A 13 20.59 2.73 11.94
C PHE A 13 20.20 1.26 11.93
N LYS A 14 19.56 0.80 10.85
CA LYS A 14 19.27 -0.61 10.61
C LYS A 14 19.56 -0.99 9.16
N LEU A 15 20.44 -1.97 8.98
CA LEU A 15 20.72 -2.54 7.66
C LEU A 15 19.53 -3.39 7.20
N THR A 16 18.83 -2.94 6.18
CA THR A 16 17.74 -3.69 5.54
C THR A 16 18.22 -4.30 4.23
N LEU A 17 18.01 -5.62 4.07
CA LEU A 17 18.39 -6.33 2.86
C LEU A 17 17.15 -6.79 2.09
N PRO A 18 17.23 -6.89 0.75
CA PRO A 18 16.21 -7.50 -0.08
C PRO A 18 15.73 -8.86 0.44
N TYR A 19 14.45 -9.17 0.22
CA TYR A 19 13.85 -10.44 0.66
C TYR A 19 13.19 -11.24 -0.48
N ARG A 20 13.05 -10.63 -1.67
CA ARG A 20 12.60 -11.30 -2.89
C ARG A 20 13.77 -11.55 -3.83
N TRP A 21 13.73 -12.64 -4.60
CA TRP A 21 14.82 -13.01 -5.50
C TRP A 21 15.13 -11.93 -6.56
N TRP A 22 14.10 -11.30 -7.13
CA TRP A 22 14.28 -10.24 -8.13
C TRP A 22 14.84 -8.95 -7.52
N GLN A 23 14.53 -8.69 -6.24
CA GLN A 23 15.12 -7.57 -5.51
C GLN A 23 16.61 -7.84 -5.30
N TRP A 24 16.99 -9.05 -4.89
CA TRP A 24 18.40 -9.44 -4.80
C TRP A 24 19.15 -9.27 -6.11
N LEU A 25 18.56 -9.70 -7.23
CA LEU A 25 19.17 -9.54 -8.55
C LEU A 25 19.46 -8.05 -8.86
N GLY A 26 18.45 -7.18 -8.74
CA GLY A 26 18.63 -5.76 -9.01
C GLY A 26 19.58 -5.08 -8.02
N TRP A 27 19.57 -5.49 -6.76
CA TRP A 27 20.47 -4.96 -5.73
C TRP A 27 21.92 -5.34 -5.99
N VAL A 28 22.21 -6.58 -6.38
CA VAL A 28 23.57 -7.02 -6.74
C VAL A 28 24.07 -6.30 -7.99
N ILE A 29 23.24 -6.16 -9.02
CA ILE A 29 23.58 -5.39 -10.22
C ILE A 29 23.89 -3.94 -9.85
N GLY A 30 23.02 -3.30 -9.06
CA GLY A 30 23.23 -1.94 -8.57
C GLY A 30 24.52 -1.80 -7.77
N LEU A 31 24.85 -2.77 -6.91
CA LEU A 31 26.07 -2.78 -6.11
C LEU A 31 27.33 -2.88 -7.01
N ILE A 32 27.30 -3.77 -8.01
CA ILE A 32 28.41 -3.92 -8.96
C ILE A 32 28.62 -2.64 -9.76
N MET A 33 27.54 -2.00 -10.23
CA MET A 33 27.61 -0.71 -10.93
C MET A 33 28.14 0.40 -9.99
N GLY A 34 27.63 0.44 -8.76
CA GLY A 34 28.02 1.35 -7.68
C GLY A 34 29.53 1.31 -7.42
N LEU A 35 30.04 0.13 -7.11
CA LEU A 35 31.45 -0.11 -6.78
C LEU A 35 32.35 0.00 -8.01
N GLY A 36 31.91 -0.51 -9.17
CA GLY A 36 32.66 -0.47 -10.41
C GLY A 36 32.91 0.96 -10.92
N GLY A 37 31.89 1.81 -10.89
CA GLY A 37 32.06 3.23 -11.21
C GLY A 37 32.97 3.96 -10.20
N PHE A 38 32.94 3.54 -8.93
CA PHE A 38 33.68 4.21 -7.86
C PHE A 38 35.17 3.88 -7.95
N ALA A 39 35.50 2.66 -8.38
CA ALA A 39 36.88 2.29 -8.71
C ALA A 39 37.48 3.16 -9.83
N GLY A 40 36.64 3.69 -10.74
CA GLY A 40 37.05 4.67 -11.75
C GLY A 40 37.69 5.94 -11.17
N LEU A 41 37.27 6.35 -9.96
CA LEU A 41 37.85 7.49 -9.24
C LEU A 41 39.36 7.29 -8.99
N VAL A 42 39.80 6.06 -8.73
CA VAL A 42 41.21 5.74 -8.49
C VAL A 42 42.07 6.04 -9.73
N ASN A 43 41.46 5.96 -10.92
CA ASN A 43 42.10 6.23 -12.20
C ASN A 43 41.90 7.67 -12.69
N GLY A 44 41.17 8.52 -11.94
CA GLY A 44 40.87 9.90 -12.33
C GLY A 44 39.66 10.06 -13.26
N ASP A 45 38.88 8.99 -13.49
CA ASP A 45 37.73 8.99 -14.40
C ASP A 45 36.46 9.45 -13.67
N TYR A 46 36.31 10.75 -13.44
CA TYR A 46 35.18 11.33 -12.69
C TYR A 46 33.81 11.08 -13.34
N GLU A 47 33.75 10.87 -14.66
CA GLU A 47 32.51 10.56 -15.39
C GLU A 47 31.89 9.22 -14.94
N LEU A 48 32.71 8.27 -14.49
CA LEU A 48 32.24 6.96 -14.00
C LEU A 48 31.46 7.06 -12.68
N LEU A 49 31.53 8.21 -11.97
CA LEU A 49 30.73 8.46 -10.78
C LEU A 49 29.23 8.58 -11.09
N PHE A 50 28.83 8.94 -12.32
CA PHE A 50 27.42 8.87 -12.71
C PHE A 50 26.91 7.43 -12.73
N ILE A 51 27.74 6.48 -13.16
CA ILE A 51 27.43 5.04 -13.11
C ILE A 51 27.32 4.58 -11.66
N SER A 52 28.23 5.05 -10.79
CA SER A 52 28.14 4.77 -9.35
C SER A 52 26.87 5.29 -8.72
N ALA A 53 26.52 6.54 -9.04
CA ALA A 53 25.30 7.18 -8.55
C ALA A 53 24.08 6.34 -8.94
N PHE A 54 23.96 5.97 -10.21
CA PHE A 54 22.85 5.14 -10.68
C PHE A 54 22.82 3.76 -10.03
N GLY A 55 23.97 3.11 -9.86
CA GLY A 55 24.07 1.83 -9.17
C GLY A 55 23.60 1.88 -7.71
N PHE A 56 24.08 2.86 -6.94
CA PHE A 56 23.62 3.06 -5.57
C PHE A 56 22.16 3.51 -5.49
N PHE A 57 21.67 4.29 -6.45
CA PHE A 57 20.25 4.65 -6.54
C PHE A 57 19.37 3.41 -6.71
N ILE A 58 19.76 2.45 -7.56
CA ILE A 58 19.09 1.15 -7.71
C ILE A 58 19.07 0.41 -6.36
N CYS A 59 20.21 0.33 -5.67
CA CYS A 59 20.28 -0.31 -4.35
C CYS A 59 19.34 0.34 -3.33
N ALA A 60 19.24 1.68 -3.34
CA ALA A 60 18.34 2.42 -2.46
C ALA A 60 16.87 2.09 -2.75
N LEU A 61 16.44 2.16 -4.02
CA LEU A 61 15.05 1.90 -4.40
C LEU A 61 14.59 0.48 -4.06
N ILE A 62 15.49 -0.50 -4.18
CA ILE A 62 15.19 -1.92 -3.95
C ILE A 62 15.27 -2.29 -2.47
N SER A 63 15.97 -1.49 -1.65
CA SER A 63 16.07 -1.73 -0.21
C SER A 63 14.70 -1.58 0.47
N PRO A 64 14.24 -2.62 1.21
CA PRO A 64 12.93 -2.61 1.86
C PRO A 64 12.91 -1.67 3.08
N GLY A 65 11.70 -1.38 3.57
CA GLY A 65 11.51 -0.63 4.81
C GLY A 65 12.14 -1.31 6.04
N THR A 66 12.30 -0.58 7.13
CA THR A 66 13.06 -1.00 8.33
C THR A 66 12.68 -2.40 8.85
N ILE A 67 11.39 -2.72 8.87
CA ILE A 67 10.86 -3.93 9.52
C ILE A 67 10.18 -4.86 8.49
N GLU A 68 10.09 -4.44 7.23
CA GLU A 68 9.33 -5.14 6.18
C GLU A 68 9.88 -6.56 5.90
N SER A 69 11.20 -6.71 5.81
CA SER A 69 11.83 -8.02 5.56
C SER A 69 11.63 -8.98 6.73
N GLU A 70 11.69 -8.46 7.96
CA GLU A 70 11.46 -9.22 9.19
C GLU A 70 10.01 -9.68 9.29
N LEU A 71 9.03 -8.79 9.03
CA LEU A 71 7.61 -9.16 9.01
C LEU A 71 7.30 -10.20 7.93
N HIS A 72 7.97 -10.12 6.78
CA HIS A 72 7.83 -11.13 5.74
C HIS A 72 8.33 -12.51 6.20
N GLN A 73 9.41 -12.56 6.98
CA GLN A 73 9.91 -13.81 7.57
C GLN A 73 9.00 -14.35 8.67
N VAL A 74 8.48 -13.46 9.53
CA VAL A 74 7.50 -13.85 10.57
C VAL A 74 6.28 -14.45 9.90
N ARG A 75 5.72 -13.79 8.87
CA ARG A 75 4.54 -14.28 8.15
C ARG A 75 4.73 -15.69 7.61
N LYS A 76 5.89 -15.99 7.02
CA LYS A 76 6.20 -17.36 6.54
C LYS A 76 6.27 -18.40 7.65
N THR A 77 6.57 -17.98 8.88
CA THR A 77 6.75 -18.88 10.03
C THR A 77 5.46 -19.06 10.81
N SER A 78 4.64 -18.01 10.91
CA SER A 78 3.50 -17.91 11.82
C SER A 78 2.21 -18.54 11.30
N ALA A 79 1.99 -18.51 9.98
CA ALA A 79 0.71 -18.95 9.45
C ALA A 79 0.61 -20.47 9.30
N ASN A 80 -0.61 -20.96 9.47
CA ASN A 80 -0.93 -22.38 9.47
C ASN A 80 -0.65 -22.99 8.07
N PRO A 81 0.10 -24.11 7.96
CA PRO A 81 0.34 -24.78 6.69
C PRO A 81 -0.92 -25.04 5.86
N GLU A 82 -2.02 -25.44 6.49
CA GLU A 82 -3.28 -25.74 5.79
C GLU A 82 -3.93 -24.48 5.20
N GLU A 83 -3.92 -23.36 5.94
CA GLU A 83 -4.40 -22.08 5.43
C GLU A 83 -3.52 -21.54 4.31
N PHE A 84 -2.21 -21.79 4.40
CA PHE A 84 -1.27 -21.43 3.34
C PHE A 84 -1.48 -22.22 2.07
N GLU A 85 -1.73 -23.53 2.16
CA GLU A 85 -2.03 -24.37 0.99
C GLU A 85 -3.33 -23.90 0.32
N ALA A 86 -4.40 -23.69 1.09
CA ALA A 86 -5.66 -23.16 0.57
C ALA A 86 -5.51 -21.76 -0.05
N MET A 87 -4.70 -20.89 0.57
CA MET A 87 -4.39 -19.58 0.02
C MET A 87 -3.52 -19.69 -1.24
N ALA A 88 -2.55 -20.60 -1.29
CA ALA A 88 -1.64 -20.77 -2.42
C ALA A 88 -2.39 -21.30 -3.66
N GLU A 89 -3.36 -22.18 -3.49
CA GLU A 89 -4.23 -22.66 -4.59
C GLU A 89 -5.06 -21.54 -5.21
N GLN A 90 -5.51 -20.57 -4.41
CA GLN A 90 -6.31 -19.45 -4.88
C GLN A 90 -5.47 -18.29 -5.43
N LYS A 91 -4.19 -18.22 -5.05
CA LYS A 91 -3.28 -17.13 -5.38
C LYS A 91 -2.51 -17.44 -6.67
N GLY A 92 -2.11 -16.39 -7.37
CA GLY A 92 -1.31 -16.48 -8.59
C GLY A 92 -2.07 -16.14 -9.86
N LEU A 93 -1.44 -16.44 -10.98
CA LEU A 93 -1.97 -16.21 -12.31
C LEU A 93 -2.68 -17.48 -12.79
N THR A 94 -3.95 -17.35 -13.11
CA THR A 94 -4.77 -18.39 -13.74
C THR A 94 -5.14 -17.93 -15.14
N ILE A 95 -5.07 -18.83 -16.11
CA ILE A 95 -5.43 -18.55 -17.51
C ILE A 95 -6.81 -19.17 -17.72
N ASP A 96 -7.84 -18.32 -17.76
CA ASP A 96 -9.23 -18.77 -17.93
C ASP A 96 -9.49 -19.18 -19.38
N SER A 97 -8.94 -18.43 -20.34
CA SER A 97 -9.03 -18.77 -21.76
C SER A 97 -7.79 -18.29 -22.49
N TRP A 98 -7.01 -19.25 -23.01
CA TRP A 98 -5.83 -18.94 -23.82
C TRP A 98 -6.20 -18.21 -25.12
N PHE A 99 -7.25 -18.67 -25.81
CA PHE A 99 -7.67 -18.10 -27.10
C PHE A 99 -8.19 -16.67 -26.99
N LEU A 100 -8.95 -16.38 -25.92
CA LEU A 100 -9.48 -15.03 -25.67
C LEU A 100 -8.48 -14.14 -24.89
N GLY A 101 -7.29 -14.67 -24.58
CA GLY A 101 -6.28 -14.02 -23.75
C GLY A 101 -6.83 -13.58 -22.40
N GLN A 102 -7.76 -14.36 -21.82
CA GLN A 102 -8.35 -14.08 -20.51
C GLN A 102 -7.50 -14.69 -19.42
N SER A 103 -7.09 -13.85 -18.48
CA SER A 103 -6.36 -14.29 -17.29
C SER A 103 -6.88 -13.58 -16.05
N THR A 104 -6.73 -14.28 -14.94
CA THR A 104 -7.10 -13.82 -13.61
C THR A 104 -5.87 -13.86 -12.73
N LEU A 105 -5.56 -12.74 -12.09
CA LEU A 105 -4.42 -12.58 -11.19
C LEU A 105 -4.90 -12.25 -9.77
N VAL A 106 -4.56 -13.12 -8.83
CA VAL A 106 -4.69 -12.89 -7.39
C VAL A 106 -3.28 -12.74 -6.81
N PRO A 107 -2.95 -11.66 -6.09
CA PRO A 107 -1.60 -11.49 -5.55
C PRO A 107 -1.15 -12.63 -4.64
N THR A 108 0.07 -13.12 -4.88
CA THR A 108 0.69 -14.19 -4.08
C THR A 108 1.18 -13.72 -2.72
N SER A 109 1.53 -12.44 -2.60
CA SER A 109 1.89 -11.82 -1.33
C SER A 109 1.23 -10.46 -1.25
N ASP A 110 0.39 -10.27 -0.24
CA ASP A 110 -0.17 -8.98 0.11
C ASP A 110 0.52 -8.50 1.40
N PRO A 111 1.27 -7.39 1.35
CA PRO A 111 1.92 -6.87 2.55
C PRO A 111 0.91 -6.36 3.60
N SER A 112 -0.32 -5.99 3.21
CA SER A 112 -1.41 -5.54 4.09
C SER A 112 -2.24 -6.66 4.70
N ASP A 113 -1.90 -7.92 4.46
CA ASP A 113 -2.56 -9.05 5.10
C ASP A 113 -1.97 -9.29 6.51
N TRP A 114 -2.60 -10.16 7.29
CA TRP A 114 -2.11 -10.54 8.61
C TRP A 114 -0.65 -11.06 8.54
N VAL A 115 0.14 -10.69 9.53
CA VAL A 115 1.49 -11.19 9.82
C VAL A 115 1.45 -12.40 10.76
N LEU A 116 0.53 -12.43 11.72
CA LEU A 116 0.26 -13.52 12.65
C LEU A 116 -1.14 -14.09 12.37
N SER A 117 -1.37 -15.34 12.72
CA SER A 117 -2.67 -15.98 12.50
C SER A 117 -3.79 -15.25 13.25
N ALA A 118 -4.90 -14.98 12.56
CA ALA A 118 -6.08 -14.33 13.11
C ALA A 118 -7.25 -15.32 13.23
N PRO A 119 -8.21 -15.09 14.14
CA PRO A 119 -9.35 -15.98 14.30
C PRO A 119 -10.19 -16.07 13.02
N GLY A 120 -10.42 -17.28 12.52
CA GLY A 120 -11.25 -17.51 11.36
C GLY A 120 -12.76 -17.37 11.63
N PRO A 121 -13.61 -17.28 10.59
CA PRO A 121 -15.06 -17.15 10.73
C PRO A 121 -15.74 -18.18 11.63
N SER A 122 -15.21 -19.41 11.68
CA SER A 122 -15.75 -20.51 12.48
C SER A 122 -15.66 -20.29 13.99
N THR A 123 -14.81 -19.40 14.46
CA THR A 123 -14.65 -19.10 15.89
C THR A 123 -15.40 -17.83 16.30
N TRP A 124 -16.01 -17.10 15.36
CA TRP A 124 -16.73 -15.88 15.68
C TRP A 124 -18.04 -16.18 16.39
N ASP A 125 -18.32 -15.41 17.44
CA ASP A 125 -19.61 -15.49 18.14
C ASP A 125 -20.65 -14.67 17.36
N GLU A 126 -21.53 -15.37 16.64
CA GLU A 126 -22.62 -14.75 15.88
C GLU A 126 -23.73 -14.21 16.80
N ASN A 127 -23.88 -14.74 18.01
CA ASN A 127 -24.91 -14.33 18.96
C ASN A 127 -24.52 -13.05 19.71
N ASN A 128 -23.23 -12.89 20.00
CA ASN A 128 -22.70 -11.70 20.68
C ASN A 128 -21.52 -11.08 19.91
N PRO A 129 -21.78 -10.43 18.76
CA PRO A 129 -20.72 -9.91 17.89
C PRO A 129 -19.97 -8.70 18.48
N TYR A 130 -20.52 -8.07 19.51
CA TYR A 130 -19.89 -6.97 20.25
C TYR A 130 -19.15 -7.43 21.51
N GLY A 131 -19.36 -8.67 21.95
CA GLY A 131 -18.73 -9.23 23.14
C GLY A 131 -17.26 -9.57 22.93
N PRO A 132 -16.55 -9.98 24.01
CA PRO A 132 -15.19 -10.49 23.90
C PRO A 132 -15.16 -11.79 23.09
N HIS A 133 -14.07 -11.99 22.35
CA HIS A 133 -13.81 -13.25 21.66
C HIS A 133 -12.97 -14.17 22.55
N GLY A 134 -13.44 -15.40 22.79
CA GLY A 134 -12.72 -16.37 23.63
C GLY A 134 -12.56 -15.86 25.06
N ASP A 135 -11.32 -15.68 25.50
CA ASP A 135 -10.95 -15.15 26.82
C ASP A 135 -11.03 -13.62 26.92
N GLY A 136 -11.32 -12.93 25.81
CA GLY A 136 -11.37 -11.47 25.76
C GLY A 136 -10.00 -10.81 25.78
N GLU A 137 -8.94 -11.55 25.47
CA GLU A 137 -7.64 -10.97 25.20
C GLU A 137 -7.60 -10.26 23.84
N PRO A 138 -6.77 -9.20 23.70
CA PRO A 138 -6.54 -8.58 22.40
C PRO A 138 -6.01 -9.59 21.37
N LEU A 139 -6.29 -9.36 20.09
CA LEU A 139 -5.72 -10.12 18.98
C LEU A 139 -4.19 -10.10 19.02
N ALA A 140 -3.56 -11.15 18.46
CA ALA A 140 -2.11 -11.31 18.52
C ALA A 140 -1.34 -10.10 17.97
N GLU A 141 -1.81 -9.47 16.89
CA GLU A 141 -1.20 -8.26 16.32
C GLU A 141 -1.72 -6.95 16.90
N HIS A 142 -2.56 -6.98 17.93
CA HIS A 142 -3.01 -5.75 18.56
C HIS A 142 -1.80 -5.02 19.17
N PRO A 143 -1.67 -3.68 18.99
CA PRO A 143 -0.52 -2.90 19.48
C PRO A 143 -0.24 -3.05 20.98
N VAL A 144 -1.27 -3.30 21.79
CA VAL A 144 -1.11 -3.61 23.22
C VAL A 144 -0.34 -4.92 23.49
N LYS A 145 -0.40 -5.90 22.58
CA LYS A 145 0.33 -7.18 22.68
C LYS A 145 1.69 -7.13 22.02
N VAL A 146 1.77 -6.65 20.77
CA VAL A 146 3.03 -6.65 19.99
C VAL A 146 3.85 -5.38 20.20
N GLY A 147 3.23 -4.25 20.45
CA GLY A 147 3.86 -2.93 20.43
C GLY A 147 3.76 -2.24 19.07
N THR A 148 3.99 -0.93 19.08
CA THR A 148 3.98 -0.07 17.90
C THR A 148 5.37 -0.07 17.24
N PRO A 149 5.51 -0.49 15.97
CA PRO A 149 6.80 -0.42 15.29
C PRO A 149 7.20 1.02 14.98
N VAL A 150 8.44 1.38 15.30
CA VAL A 150 9.05 2.66 14.99
C VAL A 150 10.20 2.44 14.00
N PRO A 151 10.14 3.00 12.78
CA PRO A 151 11.18 2.82 11.79
C PRO A 151 12.51 3.42 12.25
N ALA A 152 13.62 2.86 11.77
CA ALA A 152 14.97 3.35 12.09
C ALA A 152 15.19 4.71 11.44
N THR A 153 15.87 5.63 12.12
CA THR A 153 16.15 6.97 11.57
C THR A 153 16.85 6.87 10.21
N PHE A 154 17.83 5.98 10.09
CA PHE A 154 18.52 5.64 8.85
C PHE A 154 18.40 4.15 8.56
N SER A 155 18.12 3.79 7.31
CA SER A 155 18.14 2.41 6.82
C SER A 155 19.15 2.22 5.69
N SER A 156 19.19 1.03 5.07
CA SER A 156 19.94 0.83 3.82
C SER A 156 19.53 1.82 2.73
N PHE A 157 18.27 2.27 2.72
CA PHE A 157 17.83 3.32 1.80
C PHE A 157 18.67 4.58 1.99
N SER A 158 18.80 5.08 3.22
CA SER A 158 19.63 6.24 3.52
C SER A 158 21.09 6.07 3.12
N LEU A 159 21.65 4.89 3.39
CA LEU A 159 23.05 4.59 3.07
C LEU A 159 23.30 4.70 1.56
N PHE A 160 22.51 3.98 0.76
CA PHE A 160 22.69 3.94 -0.68
C PHE A 160 22.22 5.20 -1.39
N PHE A 161 21.14 5.84 -0.91
CA PHE A 161 20.68 7.11 -1.46
C PHE A 161 21.66 8.24 -1.16
N GLY A 162 22.18 8.29 0.07
CA GLY A 162 23.25 9.23 0.43
C GLY A 162 24.52 9.01 -0.40
N ALA A 163 24.94 7.76 -0.59
CA ALA A 163 26.07 7.45 -1.48
C ALA A 163 25.81 7.88 -2.93
N SER A 164 24.60 7.64 -3.45
CA SER A 164 24.20 8.11 -4.78
C SER A 164 24.28 9.63 -4.91
N LEU A 165 23.78 10.37 -3.92
CA LEU A 165 23.84 11.83 -3.91
C LEU A 165 25.28 12.36 -3.87
N LEU A 166 26.13 11.76 -3.03
CA LEU A 166 27.54 12.14 -2.94
C LEU A 166 28.27 11.91 -4.27
N CYS A 167 27.99 10.80 -4.97
CA CYS A 167 28.55 10.55 -6.29
C CYS A 167 28.12 11.61 -7.31
N ILE A 168 26.83 12.01 -7.33
CA ILE A 168 26.33 13.06 -8.23
C ILE A 168 27.01 14.40 -7.94
N LEU A 169 27.08 14.80 -6.67
CA LEU A 169 27.69 16.06 -6.27
C LEU A 169 29.18 16.10 -6.60
N PHE A 170 29.92 15.02 -6.33
CA PHE A 170 31.35 14.97 -6.60
C PHE A 170 31.66 14.94 -8.10
N ALA A 171 30.84 14.22 -8.88
CA ALA A 171 30.93 14.22 -10.35
C ALA A 171 30.69 15.64 -10.90
N GLY A 172 29.66 16.33 -10.43
CA GLY A 172 29.33 17.70 -10.85
C GLY A 172 30.42 18.72 -10.50
N LEU A 173 31.04 18.62 -9.31
CA LEU A 173 32.12 19.51 -8.89
C LEU A 173 33.46 19.25 -9.60
N SER A 174 33.70 18.01 -10.03
CA SER A 174 34.99 17.59 -10.59
C SER A 174 35.03 17.63 -12.12
N ALA A 175 33.90 17.92 -12.78
CA ALA A 175 33.83 18.04 -14.23
C ALA A 175 34.48 19.35 -14.71
N PRO A 176 35.62 19.31 -15.42
CA PRO A 176 36.30 20.51 -15.90
C PRO A 176 35.44 21.16 -17.00
N ASN A 177 35.13 22.46 -16.86
CA ASN A 177 34.23 23.24 -17.73
C ASN A 177 32.76 22.82 -17.71
N ALA A 178 32.26 22.24 -16.61
CA ALA A 178 30.83 22.04 -16.46
C ALA A 178 30.12 23.39 -16.29
N GLU A 179 29.73 24.03 -17.39
CA GLU A 179 28.37 24.54 -17.47
C GLU A 179 27.51 23.32 -17.11
N ALA A 180 27.14 23.18 -15.84
CA ALA A 180 26.27 22.10 -15.44
C ALA A 180 25.02 22.28 -16.28
N ASP A 181 24.78 21.37 -17.24
CA ASP A 181 23.67 21.51 -18.17
C ASP A 181 22.42 21.85 -17.35
N SER A 182 21.94 23.08 -17.50
CA SER A 182 20.86 23.62 -16.69
C SER A 182 19.65 22.69 -16.73
N THR A 183 19.50 21.92 -17.81
CA THR A 183 18.54 20.84 -17.98
C THR A 183 18.68 19.73 -16.92
N ILE A 184 19.87 19.20 -16.68
CA ILE A 184 20.11 18.14 -15.69
C ILE A 184 19.82 18.66 -14.29
N ALA A 185 20.28 19.87 -13.97
CA ALA A 185 20.06 20.48 -12.67
C ALA A 185 18.58 20.78 -12.41
N ILE A 186 17.83 21.25 -13.42
CA ILE A 186 16.36 21.39 -13.38
C ILE A 186 15.70 20.04 -13.14
N ILE A 187 16.08 18.98 -13.87
CA ILE A 187 15.48 17.64 -13.73
C ILE A 187 15.67 17.13 -12.29
N VAL A 188 16.88 17.24 -11.74
CA VAL A 188 17.19 16.82 -10.36
C VAL A 188 16.35 17.60 -9.35
N ALA A 189 16.25 18.92 -9.51
CA ALA A 189 15.44 19.76 -8.64
C ALA A 189 13.95 19.40 -8.70
N VAL A 190 13.39 19.17 -9.90
CA VAL A 190 11.98 18.80 -10.08
C VAL A 190 11.69 17.43 -9.46
N ILE A 191 12.55 16.44 -9.68
CA ILE A 191 12.41 15.12 -9.05
C ILE A 191 12.46 15.24 -7.53
N GLY A 192 13.43 16.01 -6.99
CA GLY A 192 13.54 16.29 -5.56
C GLY A 192 12.29 16.94 -4.99
N LEU A 193 11.72 17.93 -5.68
CA LEU A 193 10.48 18.61 -5.27
C LEU A 193 9.28 17.66 -5.25
N ILE A 194 9.07 16.88 -6.32
CA ILE A 194 7.97 15.90 -6.39
C ILE A 194 8.10 14.90 -5.23
N TRP A 195 9.30 14.37 -5.01
CA TRP A 195 9.53 13.37 -3.99
C TRP A 195 9.38 13.94 -2.58
N LEU A 196 9.81 15.19 -2.35
CA LEU A 196 9.62 15.92 -1.10
C LEU A 196 8.13 16.15 -0.80
N ILE A 197 7.33 16.53 -1.79
CA ILE A 197 5.89 16.70 -1.62
C ILE A 197 5.23 15.38 -1.23
N ILE A 198 5.53 14.28 -1.94
CA ILE A 198 5.00 12.95 -1.62
C ILE A 198 5.44 12.53 -0.21
N GLY A 199 6.72 12.71 0.12
CA GLY A 199 7.31 12.37 1.40
C GLY A 199 6.72 13.15 2.57
N TYR A 200 6.43 14.44 2.37
CA TYR A 200 5.77 15.29 3.36
C TYR A 200 4.39 14.79 3.74
N PHE A 201 3.54 14.47 2.75
CA PHE A 201 2.20 13.96 3.02
C PHE A 201 2.22 12.57 3.67
N ARG A 202 3.14 11.69 3.24
CA ARG A 202 3.30 10.37 3.88
C ARG A 202 3.81 10.47 5.31
N SER A 203 4.77 11.36 5.57
CA SER A 203 5.30 11.62 6.91
C SER A 203 4.22 12.12 7.87
N LYS A 204 3.28 12.95 7.41
CA LYS A 204 2.15 13.37 8.25
C LYS A 204 1.26 12.20 8.67
N ILE A 205 0.98 11.27 7.76
CA ILE A 205 0.18 10.09 8.08
C ILE A 205 0.91 9.22 9.12
N ILE A 206 2.22 9.02 8.94
CA ILE A 206 3.05 8.25 9.88
C ILE A 206 3.11 8.91 11.25
N ALA A 207 3.35 10.21 11.31
CA ALA A 207 3.39 10.95 12.57
C ALA A 207 2.05 10.82 13.31
N GLN A 208 0.93 10.96 12.59
CA GLN A 208 -0.39 10.80 13.17
C GLN A 208 -0.64 9.41 13.77
N MET A 209 -0.17 8.34 13.10
CA MET A 209 -0.23 6.96 13.61
C MET A 209 0.70 6.71 14.81
N LEU A 210 1.86 7.37 14.85
CA LEU A 210 2.82 7.19 15.95
C LEU A 210 2.44 8.02 17.20
N ASP A 211 1.83 9.18 17.00
CA ASP A 211 1.48 10.12 18.07
C ASP A 211 0.14 9.78 18.74
N THR A 212 -0.68 8.94 18.11
CA THR A 212 -2.01 8.56 18.61
C THR A 212 -1.94 7.13 19.17
N PRO A 213 -2.29 6.90 20.45
CA PRO A 213 -2.24 5.56 21.03
C PRO A 213 -3.45 4.73 20.60
N THR A 214 -3.19 3.54 20.04
CA THR A 214 -4.23 2.58 19.71
C THR A 214 -4.97 2.09 20.96
N SER A 215 -6.28 2.27 20.95
CA SER A 215 -7.18 1.91 22.05
C SER A 215 -7.77 0.52 21.86
N LEU A 216 -8.05 -0.17 22.97
CA LEU A 216 -8.88 -1.37 22.94
C LEU A 216 -10.35 -1.01 22.73
N VAL A 217 -11.05 -1.82 21.94
CA VAL A 217 -12.48 -1.63 21.63
C VAL A 217 -13.33 -1.68 22.89
N ARG A 218 -13.05 -2.60 23.84
CA ARG A 218 -13.81 -2.70 25.09
C ARG A 218 -13.78 -1.44 25.96
N SER A 219 -12.76 -0.59 25.79
CA SER A 219 -12.51 0.59 26.62
C SER A 219 -12.45 1.88 25.80
N MET A 220 -12.90 1.85 24.54
CA MET A 220 -12.94 3.05 23.72
C MET A 220 -13.98 4.04 24.27
N ALA A 221 -13.66 5.33 24.19
CA ALA A 221 -14.56 6.40 24.58
C ALA A 221 -15.02 7.22 23.36
N VAL A 222 -16.03 8.06 23.58
CA VAL A 222 -16.42 9.09 22.61
C VAL A 222 -15.24 10.03 22.35
N GLY A 223 -14.97 10.33 21.09
CA GLY A 223 -13.81 11.12 20.69
C GLY A 223 -13.22 10.61 19.39
N ASN A 224 -11.89 10.63 19.27
CA ASN A 224 -11.20 10.20 18.04
C ASN A 224 -10.29 9.00 18.32
N PRO A 225 -10.84 7.79 18.55
CA PRO A 225 -10.03 6.63 18.85
C PRO A 225 -9.30 6.11 17.60
N GLU A 226 -8.10 5.63 17.82
CA GLU A 226 -7.37 4.76 16.91
C GLU A 226 -7.66 3.31 17.26
N LEU A 227 -8.09 2.53 16.28
CA LEU A 227 -8.51 1.15 16.47
C LEU A 227 -7.86 0.24 15.43
N VAL A 228 -7.45 -0.93 15.88
CA VAL A 228 -6.93 -2.01 15.04
C VAL A 228 -7.72 -3.27 15.34
N GLY A 229 -8.19 -3.94 14.29
CA GLY A 229 -8.92 -5.18 14.49
C GLY A 229 -9.21 -5.93 13.20
N GLN A 230 -10.04 -6.95 13.35
CA GLN A 230 -10.52 -7.78 12.27
C GLN A 230 -11.89 -7.30 11.79
N VAL A 231 -12.08 -7.29 10.48
CA VAL A 231 -13.40 -7.06 9.87
C VAL A 231 -14.31 -8.26 10.11
N ARG A 232 -15.42 -8.05 10.81
CA ARG A 232 -16.48 -9.04 11.04
C ARG A 232 -17.82 -8.55 10.49
N PRO A 233 -18.75 -9.46 10.16
CA PRO A 233 -20.04 -9.07 9.62
C PRO A 233 -20.82 -8.26 10.66
N ALA A 234 -21.38 -7.13 10.23
CA ALA A 234 -22.44 -6.47 10.97
C ALA A 234 -23.79 -7.13 10.65
N LYS A 235 -24.90 -6.58 11.17
CA LYS A 235 -26.25 -7.08 10.90
C LYS A 235 -26.61 -7.01 9.41
N GLU A 236 -26.00 -6.09 8.68
CA GLU A 236 -26.11 -5.93 7.23
C GLU A 236 -25.45 -7.09 6.45
N GLY A 237 -24.62 -7.91 7.11
CA GLY A 237 -23.99 -9.10 6.54
C GLY A 237 -22.76 -8.78 5.70
N SER A 238 -22.74 -9.24 4.45
CA SER A 238 -21.64 -9.03 3.52
C SER A 238 -22.14 -8.83 2.09
N LEU A 239 -21.33 -8.14 1.29
CA LEU A 239 -21.59 -7.86 -0.12
C LEU A 239 -20.99 -8.92 -1.03
N SER A 240 -21.72 -9.22 -2.10
CA SER A 240 -21.19 -9.90 -3.28
C SER A 240 -20.97 -8.87 -4.38
N VAL A 241 -19.71 -8.52 -4.63
CA VAL A 241 -19.36 -7.46 -5.57
C VAL A 241 -19.23 -8.06 -6.95
N VAL A 242 -20.13 -7.65 -7.84
CA VAL A 242 -20.14 -8.05 -9.25
C VAL A 242 -19.38 -6.99 -10.05
N VAL A 243 -18.16 -7.30 -10.49
CA VAL A 243 -17.30 -6.33 -11.20
C VAL A 243 -17.81 -6.11 -12.62
N ASP A 244 -18.08 -4.84 -12.95
CA ASP A 244 -18.52 -4.41 -14.29
C ASP A 244 -19.79 -5.17 -14.78
N GLY A 245 -20.69 -5.52 -13.86
CA GLY A 245 -21.99 -6.16 -14.13
C GLY A 245 -21.92 -7.63 -14.56
N GLN A 246 -20.79 -8.32 -14.33
CA GLN A 246 -20.58 -9.70 -14.79
C GLN A 246 -20.53 -10.70 -13.65
N ALA A 247 -21.43 -11.67 -13.69
CA ALA A 247 -21.51 -12.73 -12.67
C ALA A 247 -20.21 -13.56 -12.54
N ALA A 248 -19.46 -13.76 -13.64
CA ALA A 248 -18.18 -14.46 -13.61
C ALA A 248 -17.08 -13.72 -12.83
N MET A 249 -17.24 -12.40 -12.64
CA MET A 249 -16.31 -11.56 -11.89
C MET A 249 -16.92 -11.11 -10.56
N THR A 250 -17.48 -12.08 -9.85
CA THR A 250 -18.06 -11.86 -8.54
C THR A 250 -17.05 -12.19 -7.46
N VAL A 251 -16.96 -11.33 -6.45
CA VAL A 251 -16.19 -11.59 -5.23
C VAL A 251 -17.13 -11.46 -4.03
N HIS A 252 -17.25 -12.55 -3.28
CA HIS A 252 -18.10 -12.65 -2.10
C HIS A 252 -17.41 -12.17 -0.83
N HIS A 253 -18.20 -11.98 0.23
CA HIS A 253 -17.75 -11.63 1.58
C HIS A 253 -17.00 -10.29 1.67
N MET A 254 -17.38 -9.32 0.84
CA MET A 254 -16.82 -7.98 0.84
C MET A 254 -17.60 -7.08 1.81
N VAL A 255 -16.94 -6.13 2.47
CA VAL A 255 -17.62 -5.06 3.22
C VAL A 255 -17.42 -3.69 2.57
N GLY A 256 -16.31 -3.54 1.83
CA GLY A 256 -15.94 -2.33 1.12
C GLY A 256 -15.21 -2.67 -0.16
N TYR A 257 -15.51 -1.97 -1.24
CA TYR A 257 -14.88 -2.22 -2.52
C TYR A 257 -14.68 -0.95 -3.34
N LYS A 258 -13.72 -1.05 -4.25
CA LYS A 258 -13.52 -0.15 -5.38
C LYS A 258 -13.00 -0.98 -6.53
N TRP A 259 -13.68 -0.97 -7.66
CA TRP A 259 -13.14 -1.58 -8.88
C TRP A 259 -12.93 -0.53 -9.96
N THR A 260 -11.93 -0.78 -10.80
CA THR A 260 -11.61 0.04 -11.97
C THR A 260 -11.55 -0.84 -13.20
N TYR A 261 -12.09 -0.31 -14.29
CA TYR A 261 -11.98 -0.86 -15.63
C TYR A 261 -11.10 0.06 -16.47
N GLU A 262 -10.00 -0.49 -16.97
CA GLU A 262 -9.00 0.19 -17.76
C GLU A 262 -8.91 -0.44 -19.16
N GLN A 263 -8.67 0.42 -20.15
CA GLN A 263 -8.41 0.02 -21.54
C GLN A 263 -6.99 0.43 -21.94
N TYR A 264 -6.28 -0.45 -22.61
CA TYR A 264 -5.01 -0.12 -23.25
C TYR A 264 -5.30 0.50 -24.62
N GLN A 265 -5.28 1.83 -24.66
CA GLN A 265 -5.61 2.62 -25.85
C GLN A 265 -4.32 3.04 -26.55
N CYS A 266 -4.23 2.74 -27.84
CA CYS A 266 -3.12 3.13 -28.70
C CYS A 266 -3.57 4.17 -29.72
N ARG A 267 -2.76 5.20 -29.93
CA ARG A 267 -2.98 6.27 -30.90
C ARG A 267 -1.75 6.42 -31.78
N THR A 268 -1.96 6.67 -33.06
CA THR A 268 -0.88 7.05 -33.96
C THR A 268 -0.64 8.55 -33.85
N VAL A 269 0.53 8.93 -33.36
CA VAL A 269 0.97 10.33 -33.24
C VAL A 269 1.98 10.61 -34.35
N LYS A 270 1.80 11.75 -35.04
CA LYS A 270 2.79 12.23 -36.00
C LYS A 270 3.92 12.92 -35.25
N THR A 271 5.13 12.44 -35.45
CA THR A 271 6.38 13.02 -34.96
C THR A 271 7.16 13.57 -36.16
N ASP A 272 8.13 14.45 -35.91
CA ASP A 272 8.94 15.07 -36.97
C ASP A 272 9.72 14.03 -37.82
N GLU A 273 9.98 12.84 -37.24
CA GLU A 273 10.65 11.69 -37.89
C GLU A 273 9.68 10.62 -38.45
N GLY A 274 8.37 10.81 -38.39
CA GLY A 274 7.39 9.84 -38.94
C GLY A 274 6.11 9.68 -38.10
N THR A 275 5.61 8.45 -37.99
CA THR A 275 4.44 8.12 -37.15
C THR A 275 4.83 7.14 -36.06
N LYS A 276 4.54 7.49 -34.80
CA LYS A 276 4.78 6.65 -33.64
C LYS A 276 3.45 6.22 -33.00
N GLU A 277 3.38 4.97 -32.54
CA GLU A 277 2.24 4.50 -31.76
C GLU A 277 2.49 4.80 -30.27
N GLU A 278 1.61 5.60 -29.66
CA GLU A 278 1.61 5.85 -28.23
C GLU A 278 0.45 5.10 -27.57
N CYS A 279 0.79 4.21 -26.65
CA CYS A 279 -0.19 3.39 -25.96
C CYS A 279 -0.17 3.67 -24.46
N ARG A 280 -1.35 3.82 -23.86
CA ARG A 280 -1.50 4.01 -22.41
C ARG A 280 -2.75 3.32 -21.87
N TRP A 281 -2.68 2.92 -20.60
CA TRP A 281 -3.85 2.49 -19.86
C TRP A 281 -4.72 3.71 -19.50
N VAL A 282 -6.00 3.63 -19.79
CA VAL A 282 -6.99 4.68 -19.50
C VAL A 282 -8.15 4.06 -18.73
N THR A 283 -8.44 4.59 -17.54
CA THR A 283 -9.63 4.21 -16.77
C THR A 283 -10.88 4.71 -17.48
N VAL A 284 -11.79 3.78 -17.81
CA VAL A 284 -13.03 4.07 -18.55
C VAL A 284 -14.24 4.04 -17.62
N ARG A 285 -14.26 3.08 -16.68
CA ARG A 285 -15.30 2.96 -15.66
C ARG A 285 -14.69 2.62 -14.32
N SER A 286 -15.38 3.01 -13.28
CA SER A 286 -15.08 2.60 -11.92
C SER A 286 -16.34 2.66 -11.09
N ASP A 287 -16.39 1.85 -10.06
CA ASP A 287 -17.46 1.89 -9.07
C ASP A 287 -16.88 1.57 -7.70
N ALA A 288 -17.53 2.10 -6.67
CA ALA A 288 -17.11 1.95 -5.29
C ALA A 288 -18.32 1.94 -4.37
N GLY A 289 -18.25 1.14 -3.32
CA GLY A 289 -19.32 1.05 -2.35
C GLY A 289 -18.87 0.32 -1.10
N GLY A 290 -19.73 0.33 -0.10
CA GLY A 290 -19.48 -0.33 1.15
C GLY A 290 -20.74 -0.45 2.00
N ILE A 291 -20.65 -1.29 3.00
CA ILE A 291 -21.63 -1.43 4.07
C ILE A 291 -20.92 -1.27 5.42
N PRO A 292 -21.68 -0.96 6.49
CA PRO A 292 -21.13 -1.02 7.83
C PRO A 292 -20.63 -2.43 8.16
N PHE A 293 -19.61 -2.50 9.00
CA PHE A 293 -19.04 -3.76 9.48
C PHE A 293 -18.68 -3.63 10.96
N ILE A 294 -18.39 -4.76 11.62
CA ILE A 294 -17.90 -4.76 13.00
C ILE A 294 -16.38 -4.86 12.98
N LEU A 295 -15.68 -3.87 13.53
CA LEU A 295 -14.27 -4.00 13.84
C LEU A 295 -14.15 -4.72 15.17
N HIS A 296 -13.45 -5.85 15.19
CA HIS A 296 -13.27 -6.65 16.39
C HIS A 296 -11.78 -6.82 16.72
N ASP A 297 -11.36 -6.36 17.90
CA ASP A 297 -9.95 -6.36 18.32
C ASP A 297 -9.57 -7.54 19.24
N GLY A 298 -10.53 -8.44 19.51
CA GLY A 298 -10.40 -9.57 20.43
C GLY A 298 -11.09 -9.31 21.77
N THR A 299 -10.99 -8.07 22.26
CA THR A 299 -11.61 -7.63 23.51
C THR A 299 -13.08 -7.25 23.36
N GLY A 300 -13.47 -6.79 22.17
CA GLY A 300 -14.86 -6.50 21.83
C GLY A 300 -15.02 -6.09 20.36
N GLY A 301 -16.28 -5.95 19.94
CA GLY A 301 -16.65 -5.44 18.62
C GLY A 301 -17.15 -3.98 18.68
N VAL A 302 -16.94 -3.22 17.61
CA VAL A 302 -17.56 -1.90 17.41
C VAL A 302 -18.06 -1.76 15.99
N LYS A 303 -19.22 -1.12 15.81
CA LYS A 303 -19.75 -0.83 14.48
C LYS A 303 -18.98 0.31 13.81
N VAL A 304 -18.54 0.08 12.58
CA VAL A 304 -17.81 1.04 11.75
C VAL A 304 -18.66 1.41 10.55
N GLN A 305 -18.94 2.69 10.39
CA GLN A 305 -19.70 3.24 9.27
C GLN A 305 -18.78 3.51 8.08
N LEU A 306 -18.41 2.48 7.32
CA LEU A 306 -17.41 2.57 6.25
C LEU A 306 -17.67 3.71 5.25
N ASN A 307 -18.92 3.92 4.84
CA ASN A 307 -19.29 4.93 3.83
C ASN A 307 -19.09 6.38 4.28
N THR A 308 -18.84 6.61 5.58
CA THR A 308 -18.54 7.95 6.11
C THR A 308 -17.07 8.33 5.96
N PHE A 309 -16.18 7.37 5.68
CA PHE A 309 -14.75 7.62 5.52
C PHE A 309 -14.43 8.22 4.16
N LYS A 310 -13.87 9.44 4.16
CA LYS A 310 -13.37 10.11 2.95
C LYS A 310 -12.07 9.52 2.44
N ARG A 311 -11.29 8.88 3.31
CA ARG A 311 -9.94 8.36 3.04
C ARG A 311 -9.90 6.88 3.37
N THR A 312 -10.09 6.06 2.36
CA THR A 312 -10.01 4.59 2.45
C THR A 312 -8.86 4.07 1.59
N GLU A 313 -7.90 3.40 2.21
CA GLU A 313 -6.77 2.78 1.53
C GLU A 313 -6.86 1.25 1.62
N TYR A 314 -7.29 0.63 0.53
CA TYR A 314 -7.41 -0.83 0.46
C TYR A 314 -6.07 -1.54 0.18
N GLY A 315 -4.94 -0.81 0.13
CA GLY A 315 -3.64 -1.40 -0.19
C GLY A 315 -3.58 -2.03 -1.58
N GLN A 316 -2.93 -3.19 -1.69
CA GLN A 316 -2.82 -3.93 -2.94
C GLN A 316 -4.19 -4.43 -3.42
N PHE A 317 -4.39 -4.53 -4.75
CA PHE A 317 -5.61 -5.10 -5.31
C PHE A 317 -5.85 -6.53 -4.80
N LEU A 318 -7.11 -6.93 -4.67
CA LEU A 318 -7.49 -8.28 -4.25
C LEU A 318 -7.47 -9.25 -5.43
N LYS A 319 -8.01 -8.81 -6.57
CA LYS A 319 -8.12 -9.63 -7.78
C LYS A 319 -8.10 -8.74 -9.00
N ARG A 320 -7.41 -9.19 -10.05
CA ARG A 320 -7.37 -8.54 -11.36
C ARG A 320 -7.77 -9.54 -12.42
N TRP A 321 -8.48 -9.06 -13.43
CA TRP A 321 -8.77 -9.79 -14.65
C TRP A 321 -8.21 -9.02 -15.83
N ASP A 322 -7.53 -9.69 -16.72
CA ASP A 322 -7.00 -9.13 -17.96
C ASP A 322 -7.61 -9.89 -19.15
N SER A 323 -7.91 -9.19 -20.26
CA SER A 323 -8.43 -9.79 -21.49
C SER A 323 -8.03 -8.98 -22.72
N LYS A 324 -7.82 -9.68 -23.86
CA LYS A 324 -7.56 -9.04 -25.16
C LYS A 324 -8.81 -8.48 -25.84
N PHE A 325 -9.99 -8.95 -25.42
CA PHE A 325 -11.26 -8.59 -26.04
C PHE A 325 -12.15 -7.88 -25.02
N ALA A 326 -12.86 -6.84 -25.47
CA ALA A 326 -14.03 -6.37 -24.75
C ALA A 326 -15.02 -7.53 -24.61
N LYS A 327 -15.55 -7.68 -23.40
CA LYS A 327 -16.02 -8.97 -22.90
C LYS A 327 -17.32 -9.50 -23.50
N THR A 328 -18.07 -8.66 -24.21
CA THR A 328 -19.17 -9.10 -25.04
C THR A 328 -18.90 -8.69 -26.48
N LEU A 329 -19.32 -9.50 -27.45
CA LEU A 329 -19.14 -9.21 -28.88
C LEU A 329 -19.72 -7.82 -29.24
N GLY A 330 -20.85 -7.45 -28.65
CA GLY A 330 -21.48 -6.13 -28.80
C GLY A 330 -20.69 -4.98 -28.18
N GLN A 331 -20.15 -5.14 -26.97
CA GLN A 331 -19.27 -4.13 -26.37
C GLN A 331 -17.95 -4.03 -27.13
N HIS A 332 -17.43 -5.13 -27.68
CA HIS A 332 -16.23 -5.11 -28.50
C HIS A 332 -16.47 -4.36 -29.80
N PHE A 333 -17.59 -4.63 -30.46
CA PHE A 333 -18.01 -3.92 -31.66
C PHE A 333 -18.18 -2.43 -31.38
N MET A 334 -18.92 -2.05 -30.33
CA MET A 334 -19.11 -0.65 -29.95
C MET A 334 -17.80 0.02 -29.53
N THR A 335 -16.94 -0.67 -28.80
CA THR A 335 -15.62 -0.14 -28.42
C THR A 335 -14.77 0.09 -29.65
N SER A 336 -14.74 -0.86 -30.60
CA SER A 336 -14.00 -0.73 -31.86
C SER A 336 -14.56 0.38 -32.76
N LEU A 337 -15.87 0.59 -32.75
CA LEU A 337 -16.54 1.63 -33.55
C LEU A 337 -16.28 3.02 -32.95
N ILE A 338 -16.42 3.17 -31.63
CA ILE A 338 -16.11 4.41 -30.92
C ILE A 338 -14.60 4.71 -30.99
N SER A 339 -13.75 3.71 -30.82
CA SER A 339 -12.30 3.89 -30.88
C SER A 339 -11.87 4.34 -32.28
N GLY A 340 -12.41 3.71 -33.32
CA GLY A 340 -12.20 4.12 -34.71
C GLY A 340 -12.64 5.56 -34.99
N ALA A 341 -13.81 5.96 -34.46
CA ALA A 341 -14.31 7.33 -34.59
C ALA A 341 -13.49 8.37 -33.80
N MET A 342 -12.88 7.96 -32.69
CA MET A 342 -12.08 8.82 -31.81
C MET A 342 -10.56 8.73 -32.08
N GLY A 343 -10.16 8.07 -33.17
CA GLY A 343 -8.77 7.99 -33.62
C GLY A 343 -7.84 7.15 -32.74
N TYR A 344 -8.37 6.16 -32.02
CA TYR A 344 -7.56 5.23 -31.23
C TYR A 344 -7.98 3.76 -31.43
N THR A 345 -7.10 2.83 -31.10
CA THR A 345 -7.40 1.39 -31.09
C THR A 345 -7.27 0.85 -29.67
N VAL A 346 -8.22 0.03 -29.24
CA VAL A 346 -8.14 -0.66 -27.94
C VAL A 346 -7.53 -2.04 -28.16
N LYS A 347 -6.44 -2.35 -27.45
CA LYS A 347 -5.73 -3.63 -27.58
C LYS A 347 -6.02 -4.60 -26.43
N ASP A 348 -6.09 -4.08 -25.22
CA ASP A 348 -6.26 -4.88 -24.01
C ASP A 348 -7.22 -4.20 -23.03
N HIS A 349 -7.76 -5.04 -22.15
CA HIS A 349 -8.73 -4.66 -21.16
C HIS A 349 -8.32 -5.21 -19.80
N ARG A 350 -8.48 -4.40 -18.76
CA ARG A 350 -8.12 -4.77 -17.39
C ARG A 350 -9.21 -4.35 -16.41
N TRP A 351 -9.55 -5.25 -15.52
CA TRP A 351 -10.43 -4.98 -14.38
C TRP A 351 -9.66 -5.25 -13.11
N THR A 352 -9.60 -4.27 -12.21
CA THR A 352 -8.88 -4.42 -10.95
C THR A 352 -9.83 -4.14 -9.79
N LEU A 353 -9.96 -5.08 -8.86
CA LEU A 353 -10.77 -4.95 -7.66
C LEU A 353 -9.87 -4.72 -6.44
N TYR A 354 -10.20 -3.69 -5.68
CA TYR A 354 -9.64 -3.36 -4.37
C TYR A 354 -10.77 -3.45 -3.34
N GLY A 355 -10.43 -3.75 -2.08
CA GLY A 355 -11.43 -3.71 -1.02
C GLY A 355 -11.01 -4.36 0.29
N LEU A 356 -12.01 -4.48 1.16
CA LEU A 356 -11.96 -5.18 2.45
C LEU A 356 -12.92 -6.37 2.40
N LYS A 357 -12.41 -7.54 2.77
CA LYS A 357 -13.18 -8.76 3.01
C LYS A 357 -13.40 -9.00 4.50
N LEU A 358 -14.41 -9.80 4.82
CA LEU A 358 -14.53 -10.42 6.13
C LEU A 358 -13.23 -11.13 6.50
N GLY A 359 -12.79 -10.97 7.74
CA GLY A 359 -11.55 -11.53 8.27
C GLY A 359 -10.29 -10.70 7.98
N ASN A 360 -10.34 -9.69 7.10
CA ASN A 360 -9.17 -8.85 6.84
C ASN A 360 -8.79 -8.00 8.06
N PRO A 361 -7.48 -7.70 8.23
CA PRO A 361 -7.04 -6.72 9.21
C PRO A 361 -7.40 -5.32 8.71
N VAL A 362 -7.87 -4.49 9.64
CA VAL A 362 -8.16 -3.09 9.37
C VAL A 362 -7.60 -2.22 10.49
N TYR A 363 -6.94 -1.16 10.05
CA TYR A 363 -6.51 -0.03 10.84
C TYR A 363 -7.48 1.10 10.55
N LEU A 364 -7.97 1.78 11.59
CA LEU A 364 -8.73 3.00 11.39
C LEU A 364 -8.44 4.04 12.46
N LEU A 365 -8.57 5.28 12.04
CA LEU A 365 -8.65 6.44 12.89
C LEU A 365 -9.92 7.18 12.50
N GLY A 366 -10.86 7.30 13.44
CA GLY A 366 -12.16 7.87 13.17
C GLY A 366 -12.74 8.54 14.40
N THR A 367 -13.97 9.03 14.28
CA THR A 367 -14.70 9.66 15.38
C THR A 367 -15.72 8.68 15.94
N ALA A 368 -15.53 8.30 17.21
CA ALA A 368 -16.49 7.49 17.96
C ALA A 368 -17.61 8.39 18.48
N THR A 369 -18.84 8.05 18.09
CA THR A 369 -20.06 8.77 18.45
C THR A 369 -21.08 7.81 19.05
N PRO A 370 -21.95 8.29 19.97
CA PRO A 370 -23.07 7.50 20.45
C PRO A 370 -24.00 7.09 19.30
N ARG A 371 -24.47 5.85 19.33
CA ARG A 371 -25.44 5.35 18.35
C ARG A 371 -26.84 5.87 18.67
N PRO A 372 -27.67 6.16 17.66
CA PRO A 372 -29.07 6.45 17.88
C PRO A 372 -29.79 5.29 18.58
N GLN A 373 -30.67 5.60 19.54
CA GLN A 373 -31.46 4.60 20.29
C GLN A 373 -32.26 3.67 19.38
N GLU A 374 -32.77 4.17 18.25
CA GLU A 374 -33.48 3.37 17.25
C GLU A 374 -32.61 2.28 16.63
N GLU A 375 -31.32 2.55 16.43
CA GLU A 375 -30.39 1.59 15.85
C GLU A 375 -30.02 0.49 16.86
N LEU A 376 -29.83 0.88 18.13
CA LEU A 376 -29.60 -0.06 19.22
C LEU A 376 -30.79 -1.00 19.42
N ALA A 377 -32.00 -0.46 19.42
CA ALA A 377 -33.23 -1.24 19.52
C ALA A 377 -33.40 -2.19 18.33
N LYS A 378 -33.09 -1.75 17.11
CA LYS A 378 -33.13 -2.60 15.91
C LYS A 378 -32.16 -3.76 15.98
N GLU A 379 -31.00 -3.59 16.62
CA GLU A 379 -30.02 -4.65 16.82
C GLU A 379 -30.28 -5.49 18.09
N GLY A 380 -31.26 -5.13 18.90
CA GLY A 380 -31.59 -5.84 20.14
C GLY A 380 -30.54 -5.65 21.24
N LEU A 381 -29.78 -4.55 21.20
CA LEU A 381 -28.73 -4.25 22.16
C LEU A 381 -29.33 -3.63 23.41
N ASP A 382 -29.00 -4.19 24.58
CA ASP A 382 -29.49 -3.78 25.90
C ASP A 382 -28.70 -2.60 26.50
N GLY A 383 -27.60 -2.19 25.85
CA GLY A 383 -26.74 -1.10 26.27
C GLY A 383 -25.81 -1.42 27.43
N THR A 384 -25.71 -2.69 27.84
CA THR A 384 -24.81 -3.13 28.93
C THR A 384 -23.34 -3.03 28.53
N LEU A 385 -23.04 -3.33 27.25
CA LEU A 385 -21.70 -3.23 26.67
C LEU A 385 -21.45 -1.81 26.15
N GLN A 386 -20.51 -1.10 26.76
CA GLN A 386 -20.16 0.29 26.40
C GLN A 386 -19.70 0.43 24.94
N ASN A 387 -18.99 -0.56 24.41
CA ASN A 387 -18.53 -0.57 23.04
C ASN A 387 -19.68 -0.76 22.03
N SER A 388 -20.75 -1.45 22.41
CA SER A 388 -21.90 -1.71 21.54
C SER A 388 -22.79 -0.48 21.30
N ILE A 389 -22.77 0.48 22.24
CA ILE A 389 -23.54 1.73 22.17
C ILE A 389 -22.84 2.84 21.37
N LEU A 390 -21.60 2.59 20.94
CA LEU A 390 -20.80 3.51 20.15
C LEU A 390 -20.66 3.00 18.71
N GLN A 391 -20.53 3.95 17.78
CA GLN A 391 -20.15 3.66 16.40
C GLN A 391 -18.99 4.56 15.99
N VAL A 392 -18.16 4.07 15.08
CA VAL A 392 -17.05 4.85 14.52
C VAL A 392 -17.43 5.34 13.14
N THR A 393 -17.26 6.64 12.94
CA THR A 393 -17.48 7.34 11.68
C THR A 393 -16.19 7.95 11.16
N GLY A 394 -16.14 8.23 9.87
CA GLY A 394 -15.02 8.85 9.18
C GLY A 394 -15.08 10.38 9.15
N GLU A 395 -15.70 11.02 10.14
CA GLU A 395 -15.71 12.48 10.24
C GLU A 395 -14.32 13.01 10.65
N ASP A 396 -13.90 14.13 10.06
CA ASP A 396 -12.63 14.78 10.41
C ASP A 396 -12.82 15.61 11.69
N ALA A 397 -11.85 15.57 12.60
CA ALA A 397 -11.79 16.43 13.77
C ALA A 397 -10.68 17.48 13.63
N PRO A 398 -10.71 18.59 14.41
CA PRO A 398 -9.61 19.55 14.45
C PRO A 398 -8.28 18.84 14.79
N GLY A 399 -7.30 18.93 13.89
CA GLY A 399 -5.98 18.30 14.06
C GLY A 399 -5.91 16.80 13.73
N ILE A 400 -7.04 16.10 13.52
CA ILE A 400 -7.08 14.66 13.25
C ILE A 400 -7.84 14.40 11.95
N LYS A 401 -7.17 13.75 11.00
CA LYS A 401 -7.76 13.31 9.75
C LYS A 401 -8.20 11.87 9.88
N SER A 402 -9.49 11.62 9.69
CA SER A 402 -10.01 10.27 9.69
C SER A 402 -9.48 9.50 8.48
N ASN A 403 -9.12 8.25 8.71
CA ASN A 403 -8.67 7.34 7.68
C ASN A 403 -9.01 5.89 8.05
N LEU A 404 -9.08 5.06 7.02
CA LEU A 404 -9.25 3.62 7.16
C LEU A 404 -8.32 2.95 6.17
N GLN A 405 -7.54 1.99 6.65
CA GLN A 405 -6.51 1.32 5.87
C GLN A 405 -6.58 -0.19 6.08
N ARG A 406 -6.43 -0.97 5.00
CA ARG A 406 -6.26 -2.43 5.11
C ARG A 406 -4.86 -2.74 5.65
N GLY A 407 -4.81 -3.58 6.68
CA GLY A 407 -3.60 -3.91 7.43
C GLY A 407 -3.73 -3.55 8.90
N THR A 408 -2.93 -4.20 9.74
CA THR A 408 -2.76 -3.80 11.14
C THR A 408 -1.81 -2.61 11.24
N GLU A 409 -1.74 -1.97 12.40
CA GLU A 409 -0.72 -0.95 12.67
C GLU A 409 0.69 -1.54 12.44
N LEU A 410 0.95 -2.77 12.90
CA LEU A 410 2.20 -3.48 12.67
C LEU A 410 2.54 -3.61 11.18
N ALA A 411 1.58 -4.08 10.37
CA ALA A 411 1.78 -4.27 8.94
C ALA A 411 1.93 -2.95 8.19
N ASN A 412 1.19 -1.91 8.57
CA ASN A 412 1.19 -0.62 7.89
C ASN A 412 2.45 0.18 8.23
N LEU A 413 2.74 0.41 9.51
CA LEU A 413 3.93 1.12 9.98
C LEU A 413 5.23 0.35 9.67
N GLY A 414 5.23 -0.99 9.74
CA GLY A 414 6.44 -1.80 9.50
C GLY A 414 7.00 -1.70 8.07
N ARG A 415 6.17 -1.27 7.11
CA ARG A 415 6.57 -0.97 5.72
C ARG A 415 7.05 0.46 5.52
N MET A 416 6.80 1.35 6.49
CA MET A 416 7.09 2.76 6.32
C MET A 416 8.56 3.07 6.59
N ARG A 417 9.03 4.11 5.91
CA ARG A 417 10.36 4.67 6.11
C ARG A 417 10.29 5.77 7.16
N SER A 418 11.42 6.14 7.75
CA SER A 418 11.45 7.21 8.74
C SER A 418 11.13 8.57 8.12
N THR A 419 10.63 9.49 8.95
CA THR A 419 10.43 10.90 8.55
C THR A 419 11.72 11.53 8.03
N MET A 420 12.87 11.17 8.59
CA MET A 420 14.19 11.56 8.10
C MET A 420 14.36 11.15 6.62
N GLU A 421 14.06 9.89 6.30
CA GLU A 421 14.21 9.36 4.95
C GLU A 421 13.23 9.93 3.93
N MET A 422 12.00 10.21 4.36
CA MET A 422 10.96 10.71 3.47
C MET A 422 11.05 12.21 3.20
N ILE A 423 11.64 12.98 4.11
CA ILE A 423 11.70 14.45 3.97
C ILE A 423 13.13 14.92 3.70
N ILE A 424 14.10 14.54 4.52
CA ILE A 424 15.42 15.19 4.49
C ILE A 424 16.22 14.77 3.25
N TRP A 425 16.19 13.50 2.87
CA TRP A 425 16.88 13.05 1.65
C TRP A 425 16.31 13.68 0.36
N PRO A 426 14.98 13.72 0.14
CA PRO A 426 14.41 14.49 -0.97
C PRO A 426 14.70 16.00 -0.91
N ALA A 427 14.73 16.60 0.28
CA ALA A 427 15.11 18.00 0.46
C ALA A 427 16.58 18.24 0.07
N ILE A 428 17.50 17.36 0.45
CA ILE A 428 18.90 17.41 0.02
C ILE A 428 18.98 17.29 -1.50
N LEU A 429 18.27 16.33 -2.11
CA LEU A 429 18.23 16.17 -3.57
C LEU A 429 17.75 17.45 -4.28
N LEU A 430 16.68 18.07 -3.78
CA LEU A 430 16.17 19.35 -4.28
C LEU A 430 17.22 20.46 -4.17
N LEU A 431 17.83 20.62 -2.99
CA LEU A 431 18.86 21.63 -2.74
C LEU A 431 20.12 21.38 -3.58
N SER A 432 20.49 20.12 -3.83
CA SER A 432 21.57 19.76 -4.74
C SER A 432 21.25 20.19 -6.18
N GLY A 433 20.02 19.96 -6.66
CA GLY A 433 19.57 20.45 -7.97
C GLY A 433 19.64 21.97 -8.10
N ILE A 434 19.15 22.69 -7.09
CA ILE A 434 19.20 24.17 -7.05
C ILE A 434 20.64 24.66 -6.96
N GLY A 435 21.49 24.01 -6.16
CA GLY A 435 22.90 24.35 -6.02
C GLY A 435 23.65 24.19 -7.33
N MET A 436 23.40 23.12 -8.08
CA MET A 436 23.95 22.92 -9.42
C MET A 436 23.49 24.02 -10.39
N LEU A 437 22.23 24.48 -10.31
CA LEU A 437 21.73 25.60 -11.12
C LEU A 437 22.41 26.94 -10.79
N GLY A 438 22.81 27.17 -9.54
CA GLY A 438 23.52 28.38 -9.15
C GLY A 438 24.99 28.41 -9.57
N LEU A 439 25.54 27.25 -9.99
CA LEU A 439 26.92 27.09 -10.47
C LEU A 439 27.02 27.03 -11.99
N ALA A 440 25.91 26.77 -12.69
CA ALA A 440 25.76 26.87 -14.14
C ALA A 440 25.49 28.32 -14.56
#